data_AF-A0A239LL34-F1
#
_entry.id   AF-A0A239LL34-F1
#
_cell.length_a   1.000
_cell.length_b   1.000
_cell.length_c   1.000
_cell.angle_alpha   90.00
_cell.angle_beta   90.00
_cell.angle_gamma   90.00
#
_symmetry.space_group_name_H-M   'P 1'
#
loop_
_entity.id
_entity.type
_entity.pdbx_description
1 polymer ?
#
loop_
_entity_poly.entity_id
_entity_poly.type
_entity_poly.pdbx_seq_one_letter_code
_entity_poly.pdbx_strand_id
1 'polypeptide(L)'
;MEFRAALSVLALVVAVLSGCLYALMRYEIAGPVLLVPLVALVACMLAAILVIWTDRRQDWLKGHLKRRTYNQVYLALMKPRLARLLAWTGGTMPKGRDDRSVLTVVRDTLTARLYDRALLLAVAYPFLLIFGYWAATGADGKLGDTVILPAEPRDWARVVTMCLIAFVLVSPLLEKETAASRRPLIQKVAERLPSGWVTVFAVAFAGAFAFAVAVAFAVAFAVAFAVAFAVAFAGAVAVAVAFAGAFAGAGAVAFAGAVAVAVAFAGAFAVAGAVAFAGAVAVAVAFAGAVAVAVAADVLQRHGRAPLALALATLTVAISAIASIVFLPWTGMDADVPGVFLFLAILPLLNAILDTVSYSVTLVLAQLGLRLGWGALILGILDFIVAGVMFLLLGIVLVVTVAAMNVVSGIDFVDLGTVLSQVQNFSEYWWLYAMLFSTVLPTALHAVVAAFSLQAIVPLSWRTRLLQQIEARDEDAVSASLAALKLGLIWFWALPMPFILIGGACYYARGWLAPLGERYLSILYWAASQIGAI
;
A
#
# COMPACT_ATOMS: atom_id res chain seq x y z
N MET A 1 47.74 -26.46 -10.98
CA MET A 1 47.09 -27.71 -10.54
C MET A 1 45.71 -27.84 -11.19
N GLU A 2 45.25 -29.03 -11.57
CA GLU A 2 43.99 -29.17 -12.33
C GLU A 2 42.77 -28.91 -11.45
N PHE A 3 41.89 -27.99 -11.88
CA PHE A 3 40.54 -27.72 -11.35
C PHE A 3 39.76 -28.99 -10.90
N ARG A 4 40.02 -30.12 -11.58
CA ARG A 4 39.47 -31.44 -11.29
C ARG A 4 39.80 -31.97 -9.89
N ALA A 5 41.00 -31.73 -9.37
CA ALA A 5 41.40 -32.22 -8.05
C ALA A 5 40.60 -31.56 -6.92
N ALA A 6 40.45 -30.22 -6.98
CA ALA A 6 39.64 -29.48 -6.01
C ALA A 6 38.15 -29.79 -6.13
N LEU A 7 37.65 -29.99 -7.36
CA LEU A 7 36.27 -30.44 -7.58
C LEU A 7 36.02 -31.81 -6.96
N SER A 8 37.00 -32.73 -7.03
CA SER A 8 36.91 -34.08 -6.45
C SER A 8 36.86 -34.04 -4.92
N VAL A 9 37.69 -33.21 -4.29
CA VAL A 9 37.66 -33.00 -2.82
C VAL A 9 36.32 -32.38 -2.39
N LEU A 10 35.79 -31.40 -3.14
CA LEU A 10 34.47 -30.85 -2.82
C LEU A 10 33.36 -31.88 -3.01
N ALA A 11 33.40 -32.68 -4.08
CA ALA A 11 32.43 -33.75 -4.31
C ALA A 11 32.40 -34.76 -3.16
N LEU A 12 33.57 -35.09 -2.58
CA LEU A 12 33.64 -35.92 -1.38
C LEU A 12 32.96 -35.25 -0.17
N VAL A 13 33.21 -33.97 0.07
CA VAL A 13 32.55 -33.21 1.15
C VAL A 13 31.04 -33.19 0.95
N VAL A 14 30.56 -32.92 -0.26
CA VAL A 14 29.14 -32.92 -0.60
C VAL A 14 28.53 -34.31 -0.38
N ALA A 15 29.20 -35.38 -0.81
CA ALA A 15 28.74 -36.76 -0.62
C ALA A 15 28.61 -37.12 0.87
N VAL A 16 29.57 -36.71 1.70
CA VAL A 16 29.52 -36.92 3.16
C VAL A 16 28.34 -36.16 3.77
N LEU A 17 28.17 -34.87 3.42
CA LEU A 17 27.06 -34.06 3.93
C LEU A 17 25.69 -34.61 3.49
N SER A 18 25.56 -35.04 2.24
CA SER A 18 24.35 -35.69 1.72
C SER A 18 24.07 -37.03 2.40
N GLY A 19 25.10 -37.83 2.71
CA GLY A 19 24.96 -39.07 3.46
C GLY A 19 24.48 -38.85 4.89
N CYS A 20 25.04 -37.86 5.59
CA CYS A 20 24.58 -37.45 6.91
C CYS A 20 23.12 -36.96 6.88
N LEU A 21 22.77 -36.16 5.86
CA LEU A 21 21.40 -35.70 5.69
C LEU A 21 20.44 -36.88 5.42
N TYR A 22 20.79 -37.81 4.54
CA TYR A 22 19.97 -38.98 4.26
C TYR A 22 19.71 -39.82 5.53
N ALA A 23 20.72 -39.97 6.39
CA ALA A 23 20.57 -40.61 7.69
C ALA A 23 19.64 -39.83 8.63
N LEU A 24 19.66 -38.50 8.60
CA LEU A 24 18.75 -37.64 9.37
C LEU A 24 17.32 -37.61 8.80
N MET A 25 17.15 -37.68 7.48
CA MET A 25 15.83 -37.71 6.82
C MET A 25 15.05 -39.00 7.10
N ARG A 26 15.71 -40.05 7.58
CA ARG A 26 15.05 -41.25 8.11
C ARG A 26 14.20 -40.96 9.35
N TYR A 27 14.37 -39.81 10.00
CA TYR A 27 13.48 -39.32 11.04
C TYR A 27 12.42 -38.41 10.41
N GLU A 28 11.14 -38.84 10.46
CA GLU A 28 9.99 -38.31 9.70
C GLU A 28 9.74 -36.78 9.81
N ILE A 29 10.38 -36.10 10.76
CA ILE A 29 10.06 -34.71 11.12
C ILE A 29 10.96 -33.68 10.40
N ALA A 30 12.09 -34.08 9.79
CA ALA A 30 13.14 -33.12 9.42
C ALA A 30 13.48 -33.01 7.90
N GLY A 31 12.89 -33.84 7.05
CA GLY A 31 13.32 -34.02 5.64
C GLY A 31 13.42 -32.72 4.82
N PRO A 32 12.31 -32.01 4.56
CA PRO A 32 12.32 -30.80 3.74
C PRO A 32 13.07 -29.62 4.38
N VAL A 33 12.99 -29.51 5.72
CA VAL A 33 13.56 -28.40 6.50
C VAL A 33 15.09 -28.44 6.48
N LEU A 34 15.70 -29.62 6.44
CA LEU A 34 17.16 -29.78 6.39
C LEU A 34 17.72 -29.87 4.96
N LEU A 35 16.92 -30.36 4.01
CA LEU A 35 17.34 -30.49 2.62
C LEU A 35 17.59 -29.12 1.95
N VAL A 36 16.69 -28.15 2.15
CA VAL A 36 16.82 -26.82 1.54
C VAL A 36 18.11 -26.09 1.98
N PRO A 37 18.44 -26.00 3.28
CA PRO A 37 19.73 -25.46 3.73
C PRO A 37 20.94 -26.18 3.14
N LEU A 38 20.91 -27.52 3.08
CA LEU A 38 22.04 -28.27 2.54
C LEU A 38 22.26 -27.97 1.06
N VAL A 39 21.20 -28.04 0.24
CA VAL A 39 21.28 -27.73 -1.19
C VAL A 39 21.82 -26.31 -1.40
N ALA A 40 21.34 -25.35 -0.61
CA ALA A 40 21.80 -23.96 -0.67
C ALA A 40 23.27 -23.79 -0.27
N LEU A 41 23.74 -24.55 0.74
CA LEU A 41 25.14 -24.57 1.16
C LEU A 41 26.04 -25.13 0.04
N VAL A 42 25.66 -26.26 -0.55
CA VAL A 42 26.38 -26.87 -1.67
C VAL A 42 26.45 -25.92 -2.86
N ALA A 43 25.33 -25.26 -3.20
CA ALA A 43 25.30 -24.26 -4.26
C ALA A 43 26.26 -23.08 -3.97
N CYS A 44 26.32 -22.60 -2.72
CA CYS A 44 27.27 -21.56 -2.32
C CYS A 44 28.72 -22.01 -2.45
N MET A 45 29.04 -23.26 -2.10
CA MET A 45 30.40 -23.81 -2.26
C MET A 45 30.80 -23.95 -3.74
N LEU A 46 29.89 -24.42 -4.59
CA LEU A 46 30.13 -24.50 -6.03
C LEU A 46 30.35 -23.11 -6.64
N ALA A 47 29.53 -22.14 -6.27
CA ALA A 47 29.72 -20.75 -6.68
C ALA A 47 31.07 -20.19 -6.19
N ALA A 48 31.47 -20.53 -4.97
CA ALA A 48 32.75 -20.11 -4.39
C ALA A 48 33.94 -20.66 -5.19
N ILE A 49 33.91 -21.95 -5.59
CA ILE A 49 34.92 -22.54 -6.50
C ILE A 49 35.01 -21.73 -7.79
N LEU A 50 33.88 -21.48 -8.46
CA LEU A 50 33.85 -20.76 -9.73
C LEU A 50 34.44 -19.35 -9.62
N VAL A 51 34.19 -18.66 -8.50
CA VAL A 51 34.74 -17.33 -8.23
C VAL A 51 36.23 -17.39 -7.94
N ILE A 52 36.69 -18.36 -7.15
CA ILE A 52 38.11 -18.53 -6.82
C ILE A 52 38.92 -18.86 -8.06
N TRP A 53 38.37 -19.59 -9.05
CA TRP A 53 39.09 -19.99 -10.27
C TRP A 53 39.08 -18.97 -11.41
N THR A 54 38.34 -17.87 -11.28
CA THR A 54 38.31 -16.82 -12.32
C THR A 54 39.14 -15.63 -11.85
N ASP A 55 40.30 -15.36 -12.46
CA ASP A 55 41.25 -14.33 -12.00
C ASP A 55 40.59 -12.96 -11.74
N ARG A 56 39.79 -12.47 -12.69
CA ARG A 56 39.04 -11.21 -12.54
C ARG A 56 38.14 -11.19 -11.30
N ARG A 57 37.49 -12.30 -10.97
CA ARG A 57 36.57 -12.41 -9.82
C ARG A 57 37.35 -12.64 -8.52
N GLN A 58 38.49 -13.33 -8.61
CA GLN A 58 39.40 -13.54 -7.50
C GLN A 58 40.02 -12.21 -7.05
N ASP A 59 40.51 -11.38 -7.97
CA ASP A 59 41.07 -10.06 -7.65
C ASP A 59 40.02 -9.16 -6.98
N TRP A 60 38.81 -9.17 -7.52
CA TRP A 60 37.67 -8.49 -6.90
C TRP A 60 37.44 -9.00 -5.47
N LEU A 61 37.42 -10.32 -5.25
CA LEU A 61 37.21 -10.92 -3.93
C LEU A 61 38.33 -10.56 -2.94
N LYS A 62 39.60 -10.68 -3.36
CA LYS A 62 40.78 -10.31 -2.57
C LYS A 62 40.69 -8.85 -2.11
N GLY A 63 40.31 -7.95 -3.01
CA GLY A 63 40.12 -6.53 -2.69
C GLY A 63 39.04 -6.27 -1.64
N HIS A 64 37.99 -7.09 -1.58
CA HIS A 64 36.92 -6.97 -0.58
C HIS A 64 37.27 -7.64 0.75
N LEU A 65 37.93 -8.80 0.74
CA LEU A 65 38.34 -9.52 1.95
C LEU A 65 39.32 -8.69 2.81
N LYS A 66 40.14 -7.84 2.17
CA LYS A 66 41.11 -6.94 2.83
C LYS A 66 40.48 -5.72 3.52
N ARG A 67 39.20 -5.41 3.26
CA ARG A 67 38.53 -4.23 3.87
C ARG A 67 38.27 -4.44 5.36
N ARG A 68 38.06 -3.36 6.12
CA ARG A 68 37.76 -3.44 7.57
C ARG A 68 36.52 -4.29 7.85
N THR A 69 35.45 -4.09 7.09
CA THR A 69 34.19 -4.86 7.16
C THR A 69 33.89 -5.55 5.83
N TYR A 70 33.48 -6.81 5.89
CA TYR A 70 33.08 -7.59 4.72
C TYR A 70 31.56 -7.59 4.63
N ASN A 71 30.96 -6.61 3.96
CA ASN A 71 29.50 -6.45 3.80
C ASN A 71 29.11 -6.08 2.37
N GLN A 72 29.91 -6.51 1.40
CA GLN A 72 29.78 -6.13 0.00
C GLN A 72 28.45 -6.57 -0.62
N VAL A 73 27.86 -7.71 -0.21
CA VAL A 73 26.55 -8.10 -0.74
C VAL A 73 25.47 -7.13 -0.27
N TYR A 74 25.43 -6.83 1.04
CA TYR A 74 24.53 -5.82 1.58
C TYR A 74 24.72 -4.47 0.89
N LEU A 75 25.97 -3.98 0.76
CA LEU A 75 26.25 -2.70 0.11
C LEU A 75 25.88 -2.68 -1.37
N ALA A 76 26.17 -3.76 -2.11
CA ALA A 76 25.83 -3.90 -3.52
C ALA A 76 24.32 -3.94 -3.75
N LEU A 77 23.56 -4.52 -2.81
CA LEU A 77 22.11 -4.56 -2.89
C LEU A 77 21.47 -3.25 -2.44
N MET A 78 21.85 -2.75 -1.27
CA MET A 78 21.17 -1.64 -0.60
C MET A 78 21.55 -0.30 -1.21
N LYS A 79 22.84 0.01 -1.39
CA LYS A 79 23.29 1.35 -1.80
C LYS A 79 22.63 1.86 -3.11
N PRO A 80 22.60 1.11 -4.23
CA PRO A 80 21.99 1.61 -5.46
C PRO A 80 20.46 1.65 -5.41
N ARG A 81 19.83 0.83 -4.56
CA ARG A 81 18.37 0.85 -4.37
C ARG A 81 17.96 2.02 -3.50
N LEU A 82 18.65 2.21 -2.38
CA LEU A 82 18.43 3.34 -1.47
C LEU A 82 18.69 4.68 -2.17
N ALA A 83 19.73 4.78 -2.99
CA ALA A 83 19.98 5.99 -3.77
C ALA A 83 18.82 6.31 -4.73
N ARG A 84 18.26 5.29 -5.40
CA ARG A 84 17.09 5.45 -6.27
C ARG A 84 15.84 5.81 -5.49
N LEU A 85 15.60 5.17 -4.35
CA LEU A 85 14.47 5.45 -3.47
C LEU A 85 14.54 6.88 -2.93
N LEU A 86 15.69 7.30 -2.39
CA LEU A 86 15.88 8.68 -1.93
C LEU A 86 15.70 9.69 -3.07
N ALA A 87 16.24 9.43 -4.27
CA ALA A 87 16.00 10.30 -5.41
C ALA A 87 14.51 10.39 -5.80
N TRP A 88 13.78 9.26 -5.72
CA TRP A 88 12.35 9.18 -6.00
C TRP A 88 11.52 9.93 -4.95
N THR A 89 11.90 9.85 -3.67
CA THR A 89 11.26 10.52 -2.54
C THR A 89 11.84 11.90 -2.24
N GLY A 90 12.74 12.43 -3.08
CA GLY A 90 13.34 13.76 -2.90
C GLY A 90 14.42 13.89 -1.83
N GLY A 91 14.80 12.80 -1.17
CA GLY A 91 15.92 12.75 -0.23
C GLY A 91 17.28 12.67 -0.94
N THR A 92 18.36 12.75 -0.15
CA THR A 92 19.73 12.70 -0.67
C THR A 92 20.57 11.65 0.04
N MET A 93 21.37 10.92 -0.74
CA MET A 93 22.33 9.99 -0.17
C MET A 93 23.41 10.72 0.63
N PRO A 94 23.85 10.16 1.76
CA PRO A 94 25.03 10.66 2.47
C PRO A 94 26.28 10.62 1.60
N LYS A 95 27.02 11.72 1.55
CA LYS A 95 28.28 11.82 0.80
C LYS A 95 29.46 11.43 1.70
N GLY A 96 30.07 10.27 1.43
CA GLY A 96 31.29 9.85 2.13
C GLY A 96 31.05 9.49 3.61
N ARG A 97 32.02 9.84 4.47
CA ARG A 97 31.91 9.72 5.93
C ARG A 97 31.16 10.96 6.42
N ASP A 98 29.85 10.91 6.28
CA ASP A 98 28.97 12.04 6.48
C ASP A 98 28.59 12.14 7.96
N ASP A 99 29.21 13.06 8.70
CA ASP A 99 29.05 13.23 10.16
C ASP A 99 27.74 13.94 10.55
N ARG A 100 26.79 14.08 9.61
CA ARG A 100 25.45 14.59 9.90
C ARG A 100 24.79 13.85 11.06
N SER A 101 24.18 14.63 11.95
CA SER A 101 23.39 14.11 13.07
C SER A 101 22.20 13.28 12.55
N VAL A 102 21.73 12.32 13.36
CA VAL A 102 20.53 11.52 13.02
C VAL A 102 19.33 12.42 12.72
N LEU A 103 19.17 13.51 13.48
CA LEU A 103 18.10 14.49 13.27
C LEU A 103 18.17 15.15 11.90
N THR A 104 19.37 15.45 11.41
CA THR A 104 19.58 15.99 10.06
C THR A 104 19.17 14.97 9.00
N VAL A 105 19.52 13.70 9.16
CA VAL A 105 19.13 12.62 8.24
C VAL A 105 17.60 12.43 8.23
N VAL A 106 16.95 12.50 9.39
CA VAL A 106 15.49 12.45 9.51
C VAL A 106 14.85 13.61 8.75
N ARG A 107 15.30 14.85 9.01
CA ARG A 107 14.80 16.05 8.34
C ARG A 107 14.97 15.98 6.82
N ASP A 108 16.12 15.51 6.34
CA ASP A 108 16.41 15.42 4.90
C ASP A 108 15.64 14.29 4.21
N THR A 109 15.09 13.35 4.98
CA THR A 109 14.27 12.24 4.47
C THR A 109 12.78 12.58 4.47
N LEU A 110 12.31 13.38 5.44
CA LEU A 110 10.95 13.90 5.52
C LEU A 110 10.73 15.03 4.51
N THR A 111 10.51 14.65 3.25
CA THR A 111 10.26 15.63 2.17
C THR A 111 8.80 15.63 1.74
N ALA A 112 8.37 16.73 1.11
CA ALA A 112 7.07 16.79 0.45
C ALA A 112 6.91 15.71 -0.63
N ARG A 113 7.98 15.32 -1.32
CA ARG A 113 7.91 14.22 -2.30
C ARG A 113 7.69 12.88 -1.65
N LEU A 114 8.23 12.63 -0.45
CA LEU A 114 7.95 11.40 0.28
C LEU A 114 6.45 11.30 0.60
N TYR A 115 5.87 12.38 1.13
CA TYR A 115 4.43 12.42 1.42
C TYR A 115 3.58 12.24 0.15
N ASP A 116 3.93 12.92 -0.96
CA ASP A 116 3.26 12.74 -2.26
C ASP A 116 3.27 11.27 -2.73
N ARG A 117 4.40 10.56 -2.56
CA ARG A 117 4.49 9.13 -2.88
C ARG A 117 3.71 8.25 -1.92
N ALA A 118 3.74 8.54 -0.62
CA ALA A 118 2.96 7.82 0.38
C ALA A 118 1.46 7.96 0.09
N LEU A 119 0.99 9.17 -0.23
CA LEU A 119 -0.39 9.41 -0.63
C LEU A 119 -0.77 8.66 -1.91
N LEU A 120 0.10 8.69 -2.92
CA LEU A 120 -0.11 7.90 -4.14
C LEU A 120 -0.26 6.41 -3.84
N LEU A 121 0.65 5.85 -3.03
CA LEU A 121 0.59 4.43 -2.67
C LEU A 121 -0.66 4.12 -1.87
N ALA A 122 -1.01 4.98 -0.90
CA ALA A 122 -2.19 4.84 -0.05
C ALA A 122 -3.50 4.80 -0.84
N VAL A 123 -3.56 5.51 -1.96
CA VAL A 123 -4.69 5.48 -2.88
C VAL A 123 -4.59 4.32 -3.86
N ALA A 124 -3.41 4.00 -4.36
CA ALA A 124 -3.23 3.03 -5.43
C ALA A 124 -3.37 1.57 -4.95
N TYR A 125 -2.78 1.20 -3.82
CA TYR A 125 -2.79 -0.20 -3.38
C TYR A 125 -4.21 -0.76 -3.15
N PRO A 126 -5.18 -0.04 -2.56
CA PRO A 126 -6.51 -0.61 -2.33
C PRO A 126 -7.21 -0.97 -3.65
N PHE A 127 -7.10 -0.11 -4.66
CA PHE A 127 -7.56 -0.43 -6.00
C PHE A 127 -6.79 -1.62 -6.59
N LEU A 128 -5.46 -1.57 -6.61
CA LEU A 128 -4.63 -2.63 -7.17
C LEU A 128 -4.92 -4.00 -6.55
N LEU A 129 -5.25 -4.03 -5.27
CA LEU A 129 -5.66 -5.23 -4.56
C LEU A 129 -7.04 -5.72 -5.03
N ILE A 130 -8.07 -4.87 -5.03
CA ILE A 130 -9.42 -5.24 -5.47
C ILE A 130 -9.40 -5.73 -6.91
N PHE A 131 -8.76 -4.96 -7.79
CA PHE A 131 -8.59 -5.29 -9.20
C PHE A 131 -7.75 -6.56 -9.39
N GLY A 132 -6.67 -6.73 -8.63
CA GLY A 132 -5.80 -7.90 -8.68
C GLY A 132 -6.53 -9.17 -8.22
N TYR A 133 -7.30 -9.10 -7.14
CA TYR A 133 -8.13 -10.19 -6.65
C TYR A 133 -9.20 -10.57 -7.67
N TRP A 134 -9.95 -9.59 -8.18
CA TRP A 134 -10.95 -9.80 -9.24
C TRP A 134 -10.33 -10.42 -10.49
N ALA A 135 -9.18 -9.92 -10.95
CA ALA A 135 -8.50 -10.43 -12.13
C ALA A 135 -8.01 -11.88 -11.94
N ALA A 136 -7.44 -12.18 -10.76
CA ALA A 136 -6.89 -13.49 -10.45
C ALA A 136 -7.98 -14.56 -10.21
N THR A 137 -9.08 -14.20 -9.55
CA THR A 137 -10.10 -15.17 -9.13
C THR A 137 -11.34 -15.20 -10.03
N GLY A 138 -11.63 -14.10 -10.72
CA GLY A 138 -12.90 -13.91 -11.43
C GLY A 138 -14.11 -13.68 -10.51
N ALA A 139 -13.91 -13.69 -9.19
CA ALA A 139 -14.94 -13.40 -8.21
C ALA A 139 -15.19 -11.89 -8.08
N ASP A 140 -16.24 -11.49 -7.35
CA ASP A 140 -16.55 -10.10 -7.11
C ASP A 140 -15.35 -9.37 -6.48
N GLY A 141 -14.97 -8.23 -7.07
CA GLY A 141 -14.08 -7.27 -6.46
C GLY A 141 -14.88 -6.43 -5.47
N LYS A 142 -14.90 -6.85 -4.21
CA LYS A 142 -15.67 -6.21 -3.15
C LYS A 142 -14.85 -5.24 -2.32
N LEU A 143 -15.56 -4.26 -1.78
CA LEU A 143 -15.10 -3.36 -0.74
C LEU A 143 -16.10 -3.43 0.42
N GLY A 144 -15.78 -4.22 1.46
CA GLY A 144 -16.81 -4.63 2.42
C GLY A 144 -17.92 -5.41 1.70
N ASP A 145 -19.17 -5.01 1.90
CA ASP A 145 -20.33 -5.59 1.21
C ASP A 145 -20.57 -5.01 -0.19
N THR A 146 -19.98 -3.86 -0.51
CA THR A 146 -20.16 -3.18 -1.79
C THR A 146 -19.39 -3.89 -2.89
N VAL A 147 -20.10 -4.30 -3.95
CA VAL A 147 -19.49 -4.87 -5.16
C VAL A 147 -19.00 -3.73 -6.06
N ILE A 148 -17.68 -3.52 -6.10
CA ILE A 148 -17.04 -2.54 -6.98
C ILE A 148 -16.89 -3.11 -8.40
N LEU A 149 -16.53 -4.39 -8.49
CA LEU A 149 -16.41 -5.12 -9.75
C LEU A 149 -17.23 -6.40 -9.66
N PRO A 150 -18.27 -6.55 -10.50
CA PRO A 150 -19.03 -7.79 -10.53
C PRO A 150 -18.16 -8.95 -11.03
N ALA A 151 -18.41 -10.15 -10.53
CA ALA A 151 -17.74 -11.36 -10.94
C ALA A 151 -17.77 -11.51 -12.47
N GLU A 152 -16.62 -11.86 -13.03
CA GLU A 152 -16.43 -12.00 -14.47
C GLU A 152 -15.70 -13.32 -14.75
N PRO A 153 -16.38 -14.37 -15.21
CA PRO A 153 -15.74 -15.66 -15.45
C PRO A 153 -14.79 -15.65 -16.66
N ARG A 154 -14.89 -14.67 -17.57
CA ARG A 154 -14.08 -14.64 -18.80
C ARG A 154 -12.69 -14.05 -18.55
N ASP A 155 -11.67 -14.92 -18.52
CA ASP A 155 -10.27 -14.54 -18.29
C ASP A 155 -9.77 -13.42 -19.21
N TRP A 156 -10.08 -13.48 -20.50
CA TRP A 156 -9.65 -12.48 -21.47
C TRP A 156 -10.22 -11.09 -21.19
N ALA A 157 -11.48 -11.01 -20.73
CA ALA A 157 -12.12 -9.73 -20.39
C ALA A 157 -11.44 -9.11 -19.17
N ARG A 158 -11.10 -9.94 -18.18
CA ARG A 158 -10.35 -9.50 -17.00
C ARG A 158 -8.95 -8.99 -17.35
N VAL A 159 -8.22 -9.71 -18.20
CA VAL A 159 -6.88 -9.31 -18.66
C VAL A 159 -6.93 -8.00 -19.44
N VAL A 160 -7.89 -7.82 -20.36
CA VAL A 160 -8.04 -6.57 -21.12
C VAL A 160 -8.34 -5.40 -20.19
N THR A 161 -9.27 -5.55 -19.24
CA THR A 161 -9.58 -4.52 -18.23
C THR A 161 -8.36 -4.19 -17.38
N MET A 162 -7.56 -5.18 -16.98
CA MET A 162 -6.30 -4.96 -16.25
C MET A 162 -5.27 -4.22 -17.08
N CYS A 163 -5.12 -4.54 -18.36
CA CYS A 163 -4.22 -3.81 -19.25
C CYS A 163 -4.64 -2.35 -19.39
N LEU A 164 -5.94 -2.06 -19.50
CA LEU A 164 -6.46 -0.69 -19.57
C LEU A 164 -6.23 0.10 -18.27
N ILE A 165 -6.51 -0.51 -17.13
CA ILE A 165 -6.28 0.12 -15.82
C ILE A 165 -4.79 0.33 -15.58
N ALA A 166 -3.95 -0.67 -15.87
CA ALA A 166 -2.50 -0.53 -15.79
C ALA A 166 -1.99 0.58 -16.72
N PHE A 167 -2.55 0.71 -17.92
CA PHE A 167 -2.21 1.79 -18.84
C PHE A 167 -2.54 3.17 -18.25
N VAL A 168 -3.74 3.35 -17.69
CA VAL A 168 -4.13 4.59 -17.00
C VAL A 168 -3.20 4.88 -15.82
N LEU A 169 -2.92 3.87 -14.99
CA LEU A 169 -2.06 4.02 -13.82
C LEU A 169 -0.58 4.25 -14.18
N VAL A 170 -0.11 3.76 -15.32
CA VAL A 170 1.29 3.93 -15.75
C VAL A 170 1.46 5.18 -16.60
N SER A 171 0.38 5.76 -17.12
CA SER A 171 0.42 6.96 -17.98
C SER A 171 1.18 8.16 -17.38
N PRO A 172 1.12 8.49 -16.07
CA PRO A 172 1.90 9.61 -15.50
C PRO A 172 3.38 9.26 -15.30
N LEU A 173 3.71 7.98 -15.20
CA LEU A 173 5.11 7.51 -15.20
C LEU A 173 5.69 7.59 -16.61
N LEU A 174 4.89 7.25 -17.62
CA LEU A 174 5.24 7.39 -19.03
C LEU A 174 5.41 8.86 -19.42
N GLU A 175 4.65 9.80 -18.83
CA GLU A 175 4.83 11.25 -19.04
C GLU A 175 6.27 11.70 -18.76
N LYS A 176 6.88 11.19 -17.68
CA LYS A 176 8.25 11.55 -17.29
C LYS A 176 9.31 11.01 -18.26
N GLU A 177 9.13 9.77 -18.73
CA GLU A 177 10.01 9.14 -19.71
C GLU A 177 9.80 9.75 -21.12
N THR A 178 8.57 10.13 -21.46
CA THR A 178 8.22 10.79 -22.72
C THR A 178 8.68 12.24 -22.77
N ALA A 179 8.65 12.98 -21.66
CA ALA A 179 9.26 14.29 -21.53
C ALA A 179 10.79 14.24 -21.69
N ALA A 180 11.43 13.14 -21.25
CA ALA A 180 12.86 12.88 -21.46
C ALA A 180 13.20 12.39 -22.88
N SER A 181 12.19 12.11 -23.72
CA SER A 181 12.39 11.61 -25.08
C SER A 181 12.92 12.70 -26.01
N ARG A 182 13.89 12.35 -26.86
CA ARG A 182 14.49 13.27 -27.85
C ARG A 182 13.59 13.55 -29.06
N ARG A 183 12.40 12.95 -29.15
CA ARG A 183 11.50 13.09 -30.30
C ARG A 183 10.46 14.22 -30.05
N PRO A 184 10.38 15.25 -30.91
CA PRO A 184 9.54 16.43 -30.68
C PRO A 184 8.04 16.13 -30.67
N LEU A 185 7.60 15.09 -31.38
CA LEU A 185 6.20 14.66 -31.39
C LEU A 185 5.77 14.06 -30.02
N ILE A 186 6.71 13.40 -29.34
CA ILE A 186 6.47 12.75 -28.04
C ILE A 186 6.45 13.79 -26.92
N GLN A 187 7.33 14.80 -26.99
CA GLN A 187 7.33 15.93 -26.05
C GLN A 187 6.02 16.74 -26.11
N LYS A 188 5.51 17.04 -27.31
CA LYS A 188 4.23 17.77 -27.47
C LYS A 188 3.03 17.04 -26.88
N VAL A 189 3.06 15.70 -26.86
CA VAL A 189 2.02 14.89 -26.23
C VAL A 189 2.17 14.91 -24.70
N ALA A 190 3.41 14.81 -24.19
CA ALA A 190 3.70 14.88 -22.76
C ALA A 190 3.30 16.24 -22.15
N GLU A 191 3.57 17.35 -22.82
CA GLU A 191 3.23 18.72 -22.37
C GLU A 191 1.72 19.00 -22.23
N ARG A 192 0.86 18.16 -22.84
CA ARG A 192 -0.60 18.31 -22.80
C ARG A 192 -1.29 17.42 -21.77
N LEU A 193 -0.56 16.53 -21.10
CA LEU A 193 -1.10 15.66 -20.06
C LEU A 193 -1.09 16.40 -18.71
N PRO A 194 -2.13 16.25 -17.86
CA PRO A 194 -2.18 16.91 -16.56
C PRO A 194 -1.09 16.36 -15.65
N SER A 195 -0.12 17.22 -15.32
CA SER A 195 1.07 16.84 -14.56
C SER A 195 0.71 16.55 -13.10
N GLY A 196 0.98 15.31 -12.66
CA GLY A 196 0.99 14.94 -11.24
C GLY A 196 -0.23 14.15 -10.76
N TRP A 197 0.04 13.15 -9.94
CA TRP A 197 -0.96 12.27 -9.33
C TRP A 197 -1.91 12.99 -8.38
N VAL A 198 -1.46 14.06 -7.73
CA VAL A 198 -2.32 14.93 -6.91
C VAL A 198 -3.45 15.53 -7.75
N THR A 199 -3.19 15.86 -9.01
CA THR A 199 -4.20 16.38 -9.94
C THR A 199 -5.19 15.30 -10.33
N VAL A 200 -4.71 14.09 -10.63
CA VAL A 200 -5.56 12.92 -10.92
C VAL A 200 -6.42 12.56 -9.71
N PHE A 201 -5.85 12.58 -8.50
CA PHE A 201 -6.54 12.29 -7.26
C PHE A 201 -7.54 13.39 -6.89
N ALA A 202 -7.17 14.67 -7.00
CA ALA A 202 -8.09 15.78 -6.77
C ALA A 202 -9.28 15.73 -7.74
N VAL A 203 -9.05 15.37 -9.01
CA VAL A 203 -10.12 15.19 -10.00
C VAL A 203 -10.97 13.95 -9.72
N ALA A 204 -10.36 12.82 -9.38
CA ALA A 204 -11.08 11.59 -9.04
C ALA A 204 -11.91 11.76 -7.75
N PHE A 205 -11.35 12.39 -6.73
CA PHE A 205 -12.02 12.73 -5.48
C PHE A 205 -13.15 13.74 -5.71
N ALA A 206 -12.90 14.80 -6.49
CA ALA A 206 -13.95 15.74 -6.87
C ALA A 206 -15.07 15.07 -7.69
N GLY A 207 -14.72 14.10 -8.54
CA GLY A 207 -15.68 13.28 -9.27
C GLY A 207 -16.51 12.38 -8.35
N ALA A 208 -15.86 11.70 -7.39
CA ALA A 208 -16.53 10.85 -6.41
C ALA A 208 -17.41 11.69 -5.45
N PHE A 209 -16.94 12.85 -5.02
CA PHE A 209 -17.70 13.80 -4.22
C PHE A 209 -18.89 14.38 -5.00
N ALA A 210 -18.66 14.81 -6.25
CA ALA A 210 -19.73 15.25 -7.15
C ALA A 210 -20.77 14.15 -7.38
N PHE A 211 -20.33 12.90 -7.53
CA PHE A 211 -21.21 11.75 -7.66
C PHE A 211 -22.01 11.50 -6.38
N ALA A 212 -21.37 11.50 -5.21
CA ALA A 212 -22.04 11.32 -3.92
C ALA A 212 -23.07 12.44 -3.67
N VAL A 213 -22.73 13.69 -3.97
CA VAL A 213 -23.66 14.83 -3.91
C VAL A 213 -24.81 14.65 -4.91
N ALA A 214 -24.51 14.26 -6.15
CA ALA A 214 -25.54 14.03 -7.17
C ALA A 214 -26.50 12.89 -6.79
N VAL A 215 -25.99 11.79 -6.23
CA VAL A 215 -26.79 10.66 -5.74
C VAL A 215 -27.65 11.08 -4.55
N ALA A 216 -27.08 11.74 -3.55
CA ALA A 216 -27.82 12.27 -2.40
C ALA A 216 -28.97 13.20 -2.84
N PHE A 217 -28.71 14.05 -3.83
CA PHE A 217 -29.75 14.90 -4.43
C PHE A 217 -30.80 14.12 -5.21
N ALA A 218 -30.39 13.10 -5.99
CA ALA A 218 -31.32 12.26 -6.75
C ALA A 218 -32.26 11.46 -5.82
N VAL A 219 -31.74 10.97 -4.68
CA VAL A 219 -32.57 10.28 -3.68
C VAL A 219 -33.51 11.25 -2.98
N ALA A 220 -33.03 12.42 -2.55
CA ALA A 220 -33.88 13.46 -1.97
C ALA A 220 -35.00 13.90 -2.94
N PHE A 221 -34.67 13.99 -4.24
CA PHE A 221 -35.63 14.27 -5.31
C PHE A 221 -36.67 13.15 -5.46
N ALA A 222 -36.25 11.89 -5.51
CA ALA A 222 -37.15 10.75 -5.64
C ALA A 222 -38.12 10.66 -4.45
N VAL A 223 -37.64 10.89 -3.23
CA VAL A 223 -38.45 10.91 -2.01
C VAL A 223 -39.45 12.07 -2.05
N ALA A 224 -38.99 13.30 -2.37
CA ALA A 224 -39.88 14.46 -2.48
C ALA A 224 -40.96 14.27 -3.56
N PHE A 225 -40.59 13.69 -4.71
CA PHE A 225 -41.51 13.38 -5.80
C PHE A 225 -42.54 12.31 -5.39
N ALA A 226 -42.10 11.23 -4.72
CA ALA A 226 -42.99 10.19 -4.24
C ALA A 226 -43.99 10.70 -3.19
N VAL A 227 -43.53 11.54 -2.24
CA VAL A 227 -44.39 12.19 -1.24
C VAL A 227 -45.39 13.13 -1.91
N ALA A 228 -44.95 13.98 -2.83
CA ALA A 228 -45.83 14.88 -3.56
C ALA A 228 -46.88 14.11 -4.39
N PHE A 229 -46.48 13.03 -5.05
CA PHE A 229 -47.37 12.17 -5.82
C PHE A 229 -48.38 11.46 -4.91
N ALA A 230 -47.95 10.92 -3.77
CA ALA A 230 -48.82 10.27 -2.80
C ALA A 230 -49.86 11.25 -2.21
N VAL A 231 -49.45 12.47 -1.86
CA VAL A 231 -50.36 13.52 -1.36
C VAL A 231 -51.34 13.95 -2.46
N ALA A 232 -50.88 14.14 -3.69
CA ALA A 232 -51.74 14.48 -4.82
C ALA A 232 -52.76 13.37 -5.13
N PHE A 233 -52.32 12.11 -5.08
CA PHE A 233 -53.17 10.95 -5.30
C PHE A 233 -54.19 10.78 -4.18
N ALA A 234 -53.77 10.90 -2.91
CA ALA A 234 -54.68 10.85 -1.75
C ALA A 234 -55.71 11.98 -1.79
N GLY A 235 -55.30 13.20 -2.17
CA GLY A 235 -56.19 14.33 -2.39
C GLY A 235 -57.19 14.07 -3.52
N ALA A 236 -56.74 13.53 -4.66
CA ALA A 236 -57.62 13.19 -5.78
C ALA A 236 -58.63 12.10 -5.41
N VAL A 237 -58.22 11.08 -4.66
CA VAL A 237 -59.10 10.01 -4.18
C VAL A 237 -60.10 10.56 -3.15
N ALA A 238 -59.68 11.41 -2.21
CA ALA A 238 -60.59 12.03 -1.23
C ALA A 238 -61.64 12.91 -1.91
N VAL A 239 -61.26 13.68 -2.93
CA VAL A 239 -62.19 14.48 -3.74
C VAL A 239 -63.14 13.58 -4.53
N ALA A 240 -62.66 12.50 -5.15
CA ALA A 240 -63.49 11.55 -5.88
C ALA A 240 -64.51 10.82 -4.97
N VAL A 241 -64.11 10.44 -3.76
CA VAL A 241 -64.97 9.81 -2.75
C VAL A 241 -66.00 10.81 -2.21
N ALA A 242 -65.61 12.07 -1.97
CA ALA A 242 -66.56 13.13 -1.60
C ALA A 242 -67.57 13.42 -2.73
N PHE A 243 -67.14 13.33 -4.00
CA PHE A 243 -68.01 13.49 -5.16
C PHE A 243 -69.00 12.33 -5.33
N ALA A 244 -68.58 11.10 -5.00
CA ALA A 244 -69.47 9.93 -4.99
C ALA A 244 -70.55 10.02 -3.88
N GLY A 245 -70.30 10.78 -2.81
CA GLY A 245 -71.25 11.00 -1.71
C GLY A 245 -72.19 12.20 -1.89
N ALA A 246 -71.89 13.16 -2.77
CA ALA A 246 -72.60 14.43 -2.85
C ALA A 246 -73.24 14.66 -4.25
N PHE A 247 -74.38 14.01 -4.48
CA PHE A 247 -75.26 14.37 -5.59
C PHE A 247 -76.14 15.58 -5.20
N ALA A 248 -75.60 16.79 -5.36
CA ALA A 248 -76.31 18.05 -5.64
C ALA A 248 -75.34 19.26 -5.57
N GLY A 249 -74.70 19.62 -6.70
CA GLY A 249 -73.90 20.85 -6.83
C GLY A 249 -72.66 20.76 -7.72
N ALA A 250 -72.79 20.26 -8.96
CA ALA A 250 -71.69 19.62 -9.69
C ALA A 250 -70.79 20.50 -10.60
N GLY A 251 -70.86 21.83 -10.57
CA GLY A 251 -70.05 22.68 -11.49
C GLY A 251 -68.78 23.29 -10.87
N ALA A 252 -68.93 23.97 -9.73
CA ALA A 252 -67.87 24.78 -9.15
C ALA A 252 -66.82 23.95 -8.38
N VAL A 253 -67.22 22.85 -7.76
CA VAL A 253 -66.33 22.01 -6.94
C VAL A 253 -65.40 21.15 -7.79
N ALA A 254 -65.86 20.67 -8.95
CA ALA A 254 -65.03 19.92 -9.90
C ALA A 254 -63.92 20.80 -10.51
N PHE A 255 -64.23 22.06 -10.81
CA PHE A 255 -63.24 23.02 -11.28
C PHE A 255 -62.22 23.38 -10.19
N ALA A 256 -62.68 23.63 -8.95
CA ALA A 256 -61.77 23.90 -7.82
C ALA A 256 -60.85 22.71 -7.51
N GLY A 257 -61.35 21.48 -7.57
CA GLY A 257 -60.55 20.26 -7.37
C GLY A 257 -59.51 20.04 -8.47
N ALA A 258 -59.90 20.20 -9.74
CA ALA A 258 -58.97 20.09 -10.87
C ALA A 258 -57.87 21.18 -10.83
N VAL A 259 -58.23 22.41 -10.45
CA VAL A 259 -57.26 23.50 -10.27
C VAL A 259 -56.33 23.22 -9.09
N ALA A 260 -56.82 22.71 -7.96
CA ALA A 260 -55.99 22.36 -6.81
C ALA A 260 -54.98 21.25 -7.15
N VAL A 261 -55.40 20.21 -7.88
CA VAL A 261 -54.50 19.14 -8.34
C VAL A 261 -53.47 19.66 -9.35
N ALA A 262 -53.88 20.51 -10.30
CA ALA A 262 -52.97 21.11 -11.28
C ALA A 262 -51.93 22.03 -10.60
N VAL A 263 -52.34 22.83 -9.61
CA VAL A 263 -51.45 23.69 -8.82
C VAL A 263 -50.51 22.86 -7.96
N ALA A 264 -50.97 21.78 -7.34
CA ALA A 264 -50.12 20.86 -6.58
C ALA A 264 -49.10 20.16 -7.47
N PHE A 265 -49.49 19.73 -8.67
CA PHE A 265 -48.61 19.08 -9.64
C PHE A 265 -47.58 20.06 -10.22
N ALA A 266 -47.99 21.29 -10.55
CA ALA A 266 -47.10 22.37 -10.98
C ALA A 266 -46.12 22.78 -9.86
N GLY A 267 -46.59 22.86 -8.62
CA GLY A 267 -45.77 23.11 -7.44
C GLY A 267 -44.73 22.00 -7.21
N ALA A 268 -45.13 20.73 -7.33
CA ALA A 268 -44.23 19.59 -7.22
C ALA A 268 -43.15 19.61 -8.31
N PHE A 269 -43.51 19.89 -9.57
CA PHE A 269 -42.56 20.03 -10.67
C PHE A 269 -41.63 21.24 -10.51
N ALA A 270 -42.12 22.36 -9.99
CA ALA A 270 -41.30 23.54 -9.74
C ALA A 270 -40.29 23.29 -8.61
N VAL A 271 -40.69 22.63 -7.53
CA VAL A 271 -39.80 22.24 -6.43
C VAL A 271 -38.78 21.20 -6.92
N ALA A 272 -39.23 20.19 -7.66
CA ALA A 272 -38.38 19.19 -8.30
C ALA A 272 -37.32 19.84 -9.22
N GLY A 273 -37.73 20.77 -10.08
CA GLY A 273 -36.84 21.52 -10.96
C GLY A 273 -35.85 22.41 -10.21
N ALA A 274 -36.30 23.10 -9.15
CA ALA A 274 -35.45 23.93 -8.30
C ALA A 274 -34.40 23.11 -7.53
N VAL A 275 -34.78 21.94 -7.01
CA VAL A 275 -33.87 21.02 -6.31
C VAL A 275 -32.85 20.41 -7.29
N ALA A 276 -33.27 19.99 -8.48
CA ALA A 276 -32.36 19.48 -9.51
C ALA A 276 -31.37 20.55 -9.98
N PHE A 277 -31.83 21.79 -10.17
CA PHE A 277 -30.96 22.93 -10.50
C PHE A 277 -29.98 23.24 -9.38
N ALA A 278 -30.44 23.28 -8.12
CA ALA A 278 -29.57 23.49 -6.96
C ALA A 278 -28.51 22.38 -6.82
N GLY A 279 -28.87 21.12 -7.06
CA GLY A 279 -27.94 19.99 -7.09
C GLY A 279 -26.88 20.12 -8.19
N ALA A 280 -27.31 20.48 -9.41
CA ALA A 280 -26.40 20.72 -10.53
C ALA A 280 -25.44 21.90 -10.26
N VAL A 281 -25.92 22.98 -9.65
CA VAL A 281 -25.09 24.12 -9.23
C VAL A 281 -24.11 23.71 -8.13
N ALA A 282 -24.53 22.92 -7.14
CA ALA A 282 -23.66 22.44 -6.08
C ALA A 282 -22.51 21.58 -6.64
N VAL A 283 -22.81 20.66 -7.56
CA VAL A 283 -21.80 19.86 -8.27
C VAL A 283 -20.86 20.74 -9.08
N ALA A 284 -21.38 21.71 -9.82
CA ALA A 284 -20.57 22.62 -10.62
C ALA A 284 -19.64 23.49 -9.74
N VAL A 285 -20.11 23.98 -8.60
CA VAL A 285 -19.31 24.76 -7.64
C VAL A 285 -18.23 23.89 -7.00
N ALA A 286 -18.56 22.66 -6.59
CA ALA A 286 -17.59 21.72 -6.04
C ALA A 286 -16.49 21.38 -7.06
N PHE A 287 -16.88 21.10 -8.31
CA PHE A 287 -15.95 20.85 -9.40
C PHE A 287 -15.07 22.07 -9.71
N ALA A 288 -15.66 23.27 -9.79
CA ALA A 288 -14.92 24.51 -10.00
C ALA A 288 -13.92 24.79 -8.86
N GLY A 289 -14.32 24.55 -7.60
CA GLY A 289 -13.44 24.66 -6.44
C GLY A 289 -12.25 23.69 -6.51
N ALA A 290 -12.51 22.43 -6.86
CA ALA A 290 -11.46 21.43 -7.03
C ALA A 290 -10.48 21.81 -8.16
N VAL A 291 -10.99 22.28 -9.30
CA VAL A 291 -10.17 22.79 -10.41
C VAL A 291 -9.34 23.99 -9.97
N ALA A 292 -9.92 24.94 -9.24
CA ALA A 292 -9.20 26.11 -8.74
C ALA A 292 -8.04 25.72 -7.80
N VAL A 293 -8.26 24.76 -6.89
CA VAL A 293 -7.21 24.24 -6.01
C VAL A 293 -6.14 23.51 -6.82
N ALA A 294 -6.52 22.69 -7.80
CA ALA A 294 -5.57 22.00 -8.67
C ALA A 294 -4.68 23.00 -9.46
N VAL A 295 -5.29 24.05 -10.02
CA VAL A 295 -4.55 25.12 -10.71
C VAL A 295 -3.64 25.88 -9.74
N ALA A 296 -4.12 26.22 -8.53
CA ALA A 296 -3.30 26.88 -7.53
C ALA A 296 -2.10 26.01 -7.09
N ALA A 297 -2.33 24.71 -6.89
CA ALA A 297 -1.28 23.75 -6.56
C ALA A 297 -0.25 23.64 -7.70
N ASP A 298 -0.68 23.55 -8.96
CA ASP A 298 0.21 23.53 -10.13
C ASP A 298 1.05 24.82 -10.23
N VAL A 299 0.42 25.99 -10.07
CA VAL A 299 1.13 27.28 -10.02
C VAL A 299 2.19 27.27 -8.92
N LEU A 300 1.85 26.82 -7.71
CA LEU A 300 2.80 26.71 -6.60
C LEU A 300 3.95 25.74 -6.91
N GLN A 301 3.69 24.60 -7.54
CA GLN A 301 4.72 23.65 -7.97
C GLN A 301 5.68 24.28 -8.98
N ARG A 302 5.16 24.99 -9.99
CA ARG A 302 5.97 25.69 -11.01
C ARG A 302 6.87 26.77 -10.42
N HIS A 303 6.45 27.40 -9.33
CA HIS A 303 7.24 28.39 -8.59
C HIS A 303 8.20 27.77 -7.56
N GLY A 304 8.41 26.46 -7.59
CA GLY A 304 9.31 25.76 -6.65
C GLY A 304 8.76 25.63 -5.23
N ARG A 305 7.47 25.92 -5.01
CA ARG A 305 6.79 25.82 -3.71
C ARG A 305 6.01 24.51 -3.58
N ALA A 306 6.59 23.41 -4.04
CA ALA A 306 5.96 22.09 -4.02
C ALA A 306 5.43 21.65 -2.63
N PRO A 307 6.10 21.93 -1.49
CA PRO A 307 5.53 21.62 -0.18
C PRO A 307 4.24 22.37 0.12
N LEU A 308 4.13 23.65 -0.29
CA LEU A 308 2.93 24.45 -0.10
C LEU A 308 1.78 23.96 -0.99
N ALA A 309 2.09 23.60 -2.25
CA ALA A 309 1.11 23.03 -3.17
C ALA A 309 0.50 21.74 -2.60
N LEU A 310 1.34 20.88 -2.04
CA LEU A 310 0.91 19.62 -1.44
C LEU A 310 0.12 19.85 -0.15
N ALA A 311 0.58 20.75 0.72
CA ALA A 311 -0.17 21.13 1.92
C ALA A 311 -1.56 21.68 1.56
N LEU A 312 -1.66 22.55 0.55
CA LEU A 312 -2.94 23.09 0.06
C LEU A 312 -3.87 21.97 -0.42
N ALA A 313 -3.37 21.06 -1.26
CA ALA A 313 -4.16 19.94 -1.78
C ALA A 313 -4.64 19.01 -0.64
N THR A 314 -3.73 18.59 0.24
CA THR A 314 -4.04 17.73 1.39
C THR A 314 -5.05 18.38 2.33
N LEU A 315 -4.83 19.64 2.72
CA LEU A 315 -5.74 20.36 3.60
C LEU A 315 -7.11 20.53 2.97
N THR A 316 -7.18 20.82 1.67
CA THR A 316 -8.44 20.91 0.95
C THR A 316 -9.19 19.58 1.04
N VAL A 317 -8.55 18.45 0.71
CA VAL A 317 -9.18 17.13 0.79
C VAL A 317 -9.63 16.81 2.21
N ALA A 318 -8.78 17.08 3.21
CA ALA A 318 -9.10 16.84 4.62
C ALA A 318 -10.31 17.67 5.07
N ILE A 319 -10.33 18.97 4.75
CA ILE A 319 -11.43 19.88 5.08
C ILE A 319 -12.71 19.46 4.35
N SER A 320 -12.62 19.12 3.07
CA SER A 320 -13.76 18.63 2.29
C SER A 320 -14.32 17.32 2.87
N ALA A 321 -13.46 16.40 3.32
CA ALA A 321 -13.90 15.16 3.95
C ALA A 321 -14.61 15.43 5.29
N ILE A 322 -14.04 16.29 6.14
CA ILE A 322 -14.69 16.71 7.40
C ILE A 322 -16.02 17.40 7.12
N ALA A 323 -16.06 18.33 6.16
CA ALA A 323 -17.29 19.01 5.77
C ALA A 323 -18.34 18.02 5.25
N SER A 324 -17.93 17.00 4.50
CA SER A 324 -18.83 15.94 4.03
C SER A 324 -19.45 15.19 5.20
N ILE A 325 -18.64 14.79 6.18
CA ILE A 325 -19.11 14.08 7.37
C ILE A 325 -20.14 14.92 8.15
N VAL A 326 -19.88 16.23 8.31
CA VAL A 326 -20.72 17.12 9.12
C VAL A 326 -22.00 17.57 8.41
N PHE A 327 -21.93 17.86 7.10
CA PHE A 327 -23.01 18.58 6.41
C PHE A 327 -23.84 17.72 5.46
N LEU A 328 -23.39 16.51 5.09
CA LEU A 328 -24.18 15.66 4.19
C LEU A 328 -25.28 14.90 4.95
N PRO A 329 -26.47 14.72 4.34
CA PRO A 329 -27.57 13.97 4.93
C PRO A 329 -27.39 12.47 4.72
N TRP A 330 -26.49 11.86 5.49
CA TRP A 330 -26.09 10.46 5.32
C TRP A 330 -27.22 9.44 5.50
N THR A 331 -28.22 9.73 6.33
CA THR A 331 -29.35 8.83 6.66
C THR A 331 -30.24 8.45 5.48
N GLY A 332 -30.15 9.17 4.37
CA GLY A 332 -30.93 8.91 3.15
C GLY A 332 -30.11 8.42 1.96
N MET A 333 -28.82 8.13 2.14
CA MET A 333 -27.98 7.64 1.05
C MET A 333 -28.02 6.12 0.92
N ASP A 334 -27.70 5.61 -0.27
CA ASP A 334 -27.52 4.17 -0.48
C ASP A 334 -26.45 3.63 0.47
N ALA A 335 -26.65 2.40 0.95
CA ALA A 335 -25.80 1.76 1.98
C ALA A 335 -24.31 1.66 1.56
N ASP A 336 -24.02 1.68 0.27
CA ASP A 336 -22.67 1.60 -0.28
C ASP A 336 -21.90 2.93 -0.19
N VAL A 337 -22.59 4.07 -0.15
CA VAL A 337 -21.95 5.40 -0.24
C VAL A 337 -21.04 5.70 0.97
N PRO A 338 -21.44 5.44 2.23
CA PRO A 338 -20.57 5.64 3.39
C PRO A 338 -19.28 4.81 3.31
N GLY A 339 -19.38 3.54 2.89
CA GLY A 339 -18.22 2.64 2.75
C GLY A 339 -17.23 3.12 1.67
N VAL A 340 -17.75 3.52 0.51
CA VAL A 340 -16.95 4.11 -0.57
C VAL A 340 -16.28 5.41 -0.12
N PHE A 341 -17.01 6.28 0.58
CA PHE A 341 -16.47 7.53 1.12
C PHE A 341 -15.34 7.27 2.11
N LEU A 342 -15.55 6.38 3.09
CA LEU A 342 -14.52 6.01 4.06
C LEU A 342 -13.25 5.53 3.34
N PHE A 343 -13.41 4.64 2.37
CA PHE A 343 -12.29 3.99 1.69
C PHE A 343 -11.53 4.88 0.71
N LEU A 344 -12.19 5.80 0.03
CA LEU A 344 -11.56 6.67 -0.97
C LEU A 344 -11.12 8.02 -0.39
N ALA A 345 -11.75 8.48 0.68
CA ALA A 345 -11.46 9.77 1.31
C ALA A 345 -10.56 9.63 2.54
N ILE A 346 -11.05 8.88 3.53
CA ILE A 346 -10.52 8.92 4.90
C ILE A 346 -9.32 7.98 5.04
N LEU A 347 -9.46 6.72 4.63
CA LEU A 347 -8.40 5.72 4.77
C LEU A 347 -7.11 6.13 4.07
N PRO A 348 -7.12 6.60 2.81
CA PRO A 348 -5.88 6.95 2.12
C PRO A 348 -5.20 8.16 2.77
N LEU A 349 -5.97 9.11 3.30
CA LEU A 349 -5.42 10.29 3.97
C LEU A 349 -4.72 9.91 5.28
N LEU A 350 -5.35 9.07 6.11
CA LEU A 350 -4.77 8.57 7.36
C LEU A 350 -3.53 7.70 7.08
N ASN A 351 -3.63 6.78 6.12
CA ASN A 351 -2.53 5.91 5.72
C ASN A 351 -1.36 6.72 5.18
N ALA A 352 -1.59 7.71 4.31
CA ALA A 352 -0.52 8.54 3.77
C ALA A 352 0.31 9.23 4.85
N ILE A 353 -0.32 9.71 5.92
CA ILE A 353 0.37 10.37 7.04
C ILE A 353 1.26 9.35 7.76
N LEU A 354 0.71 8.20 8.16
CA LEU A 354 1.43 7.18 8.91
C LEU A 354 2.50 6.48 8.06
N ASP A 355 2.23 6.23 6.78
CA ASP A 355 3.20 5.69 5.82
C ASP A 355 4.34 6.66 5.58
N THR A 356 4.09 7.97 5.52
CA THR A 356 5.17 8.95 5.41
C THR A 356 6.14 8.84 6.58
N VAL A 357 5.62 8.71 7.80
CA VAL A 357 6.44 8.53 9.00
C VAL A 357 7.16 7.18 8.95
N SER A 358 6.46 6.09 8.70
CA SER A 358 7.01 4.73 8.61
C SER A 358 8.14 4.66 7.58
N TYR A 359 7.90 5.11 6.34
CA TYR A 359 8.89 5.11 5.27
C TYR A 359 10.07 6.01 5.59
N SER A 360 9.87 7.14 6.26
CA SER A 360 10.98 8.01 6.69
C SER A 360 11.89 7.28 7.68
N VAL A 361 11.33 6.56 8.65
CA VAL A 361 12.09 5.77 9.63
C VAL A 361 12.87 4.68 8.90
N THR A 362 12.22 3.92 8.02
CA THR A 362 12.88 2.87 7.22
C THR A 362 14.04 3.43 6.39
N LEU A 363 13.84 4.55 5.71
CA LEU A 363 14.87 5.20 4.89
C LEU A 363 16.03 5.73 5.76
N VAL A 364 15.76 6.28 6.94
CA VAL A 364 16.80 6.75 7.88
C VAL A 364 17.61 5.56 8.40
N LEU A 365 16.94 4.50 8.84
CA LEU A 365 17.59 3.28 9.35
C LEU A 365 18.40 2.58 8.27
N ALA A 366 17.90 2.53 7.03
CA ALA A 366 18.65 2.00 5.89
C ALA A 366 19.91 2.84 5.59
N GLN A 367 19.83 4.17 5.66
CA GLN A 367 20.98 5.06 5.50
C GLN A 367 22.03 4.85 6.60
N LEU A 368 21.59 4.68 7.85
CA LEU A 368 22.46 4.37 8.98
C LEU A 368 23.07 2.97 8.85
N GLY A 369 22.31 1.99 8.35
CA GLY A 369 22.76 0.61 8.13
C GLY A 369 23.96 0.52 7.18
N LEU A 370 24.03 1.39 6.17
CA LEU A 370 25.20 1.48 5.28
C LEU A 370 26.52 1.81 6.01
N ARG A 371 26.45 2.36 7.23
CA ARG A 371 27.61 2.78 8.04
C ARG A 371 28.04 1.75 9.10
N LEU A 372 27.12 0.88 9.53
CA LEU A 372 27.26 0.08 10.75
C LEU A 372 27.71 -1.37 10.55
N GLY A 373 28.03 -1.79 9.32
CA GLY A 373 28.47 -3.16 9.05
C GLY A 373 27.36 -4.15 9.44
N TRP A 374 27.62 -5.04 10.40
CA TRP A 374 26.63 -6.01 10.88
C TRP A 374 25.50 -5.37 11.68
N GLY A 375 25.73 -4.16 12.24
CA GLY A 375 24.70 -3.39 12.93
C GLY A 375 23.53 -2.98 12.03
N ALA A 376 23.65 -3.11 10.71
CA ALA A 376 22.53 -2.94 9.79
C ALA A 376 21.39 -3.95 10.08
N LEU A 377 21.72 -5.18 10.48
CA LEU A 377 20.70 -6.16 10.90
C LEU A 377 19.93 -5.69 12.14
N ILE A 378 20.62 -5.15 13.15
CA ILE A 378 19.96 -4.58 14.34
C ILE A 378 19.00 -3.47 13.92
N LEU A 379 19.43 -2.58 13.01
CA LEU A 379 18.57 -1.52 12.52
C LEU A 379 17.39 -2.05 11.69
N GLY A 380 17.56 -3.12 10.92
CA GLY A 380 16.46 -3.79 10.21
C GLY A 380 15.44 -4.42 11.16
N ILE A 381 15.89 -5.03 12.26
CA ILE A 381 15.01 -5.56 13.32
C ILE A 381 14.29 -4.41 14.03
N LEU A 382 15.00 -3.33 14.36
CA LEU A 382 14.41 -2.14 14.98
C LEU A 382 13.34 -1.52 14.07
N ASP A 383 13.60 -1.40 12.77
CA ASP A 383 12.65 -0.91 11.77
C ASP A 383 11.38 -1.78 11.76
N PHE A 384 11.53 -3.11 11.79
CA PHE A 384 10.40 -4.03 11.87
C PHE A 384 9.57 -3.87 13.15
N ILE A 385 10.22 -3.66 14.30
CA ILE A 385 9.53 -3.37 15.57
C ILE A 385 8.76 -2.05 15.50
N VAL A 386 9.41 -0.99 14.99
CA VAL A 386 8.76 0.32 14.83
C VAL A 386 7.56 0.22 13.88
N ALA A 387 7.69 -0.53 12.78
CA ALA A 387 6.58 -0.78 11.86
C ALA A 387 5.41 -1.50 12.56
N GLY A 388 5.68 -2.47 13.43
CA GLY A 388 4.64 -3.13 14.23
C GLY A 388 3.90 -2.16 15.17
N VAL A 389 4.62 -1.20 15.77
CA VAL A 389 4.01 -0.14 16.59
C VAL A 389 3.18 0.82 15.74
N MET A 390 3.69 1.23 14.56
CA MET A 390 2.95 2.09 13.63
C MET A 390 1.69 1.40 13.10
N PHE A 391 1.74 0.10 12.86
CA PHE A 391 0.60 -0.72 12.46
C PHE A 391 -0.49 -0.77 13.54
N LEU A 392 -0.11 -0.89 14.83
CA LEU A 392 -1.05 -0.80 15.94
C LEU A 392 -1.65 0.61 16.06
N LEU A 393 -0.81 1.64 15.95
CA LEU A 393 -1.25 3.03 15.97
C LEU A 393 -2.24 3.31 14.83
N LEU A 394 -1.99 2.80 13.63
CA LEU A 394 -2.89 2.93 12.49
C LEU A 394 -4.26 2.32 12.80
N GLY A 395 -4.30 1.10 13.34
CA GLY A 395 -5.56 0.45 13.73
C GLY A 395 -6.35 1.28 14.76
N ILE A 396 -5.67 1.82 15.77
CA ILE A 396 -6.30 2.67 16.80
C ILE A 396 -6.84 3.96 16.18
N VAL A 397 -6.02 4.66 15.37
CA VAL A 397 -6.43 5.90 14.69
C VAL A 397 -7.63 5.65 13.79
N LEU A 398 -7.66 4.51 13.10
CA LEU A 398 -8.78 4.13 12.25
C LEU A 398 -10.06 3.92 13.05
N VAL A 399 -10.01 3.12 14.12
CA VAL A 399 -11.16 2.88 15.01
C VAL A 399 -11.69 4.19 15.59
N VAL A 400 -10.81 5.04 16.11
CA VAL A 400 -11.18 6.34 16.68
C VAL A 400 -11.83 7.25 15.62
N THR A 401 -11.27 7.25 14.40
CA THR A 401 -11.82 8.09 13.31
C THR A 401 -13.20 7.62 12.88
N VAL A 402 -13.39 6.31 12.67
CA VAL A 402 -14.70 5.75 12.29
C VAL A 402 -15.73 5.98 13.39
N ALA A 403 -15.37 5.77 14.66
CA ALA A 403 -16.26 6.06 15.78
C ALA A 403 -16.68 7.53 15.83
N ALA A 404 -15.72 8.46 15.67
CA ALA A 404 -16.02 9.89 15.62
C ALA A 404 -16.92 10.23 14.43
N MET A 405 -16.72 9.61 13.27
CA MET A 405 -17.59 9.77 12.10
C MET A 405 -19.01 9.29 12.39
N ASN A 406 -19.18 8.12 13.02
CA ASN A 406 -20.51 7.59 13.35
C ASN A 406 -21.26 8.54 14.29
N VAL A 407 -20.58 9.05 15.33
CA VAL A 407 -21.14 10.01 16.27
C VAL A 407 -21.56 11.32 15.58
N VAL A 408 -20.71 11.86 14.72
CA VAL A 408 -20.97 13.16 14.06
C VAL A 408 -22.06 13.05 13.00
N SER A 409 -22.09 11.96 12.23
CA SER A 409 -23.04 11.76 11.14
C SER A 409 -24.38 11.18 11.58
N GLY A 410 -24.44 10.54 12.75
CA GLY A 410 -25.62 9.85 13.25
C GLY A 410 -25.95 8.55 12.50
N ILE A 411 -25.03 8.04 11.67
CA ILE A 411 -25.14 6.73 11.01
C ILE A 411 -23.91 5.89 11.28
N ASP A 412 -24.02 4.57 11.15
CA ASP A 412 -22.86 3.68 11.19
C ASP A 412 -22.22 3.60 9.80
N PHE A 413 -21.10 4.32 9.59
CA PHE A 413 -20.32 4.20 8.36
C PHE A 413 -19.77 2.77 8.18
N VAL A 414 -19.33 2.20 9.30
CA VAL A 414 -18.93 0.81 9.45
C VAL A 414 -19.36 0.38 10.85
N ASP A 415 -20.03 -0.76 10.95
CA ASP A 415 -20.30 -1.40 12.22
C ASP A 415 -19.00 -1.98 12.79
N LEU A 416 -18.34 -1.20 13.66
CA LEU A 416 -17.08 -1.58 14.28
C LEU A 416 -17.21 -2.84 15.15
N GLY A 417 -18.37 -3.07 15.77
CA GLY A 417 -18.62 -4.27 16.58
C GLY A 417 -18.65 -5.53 15.72
N THR A 418 -19.37 -5.48 14.61
CA THR A 418 -19.40 -6.57 13.63
C THR A 418 -18.04 -6.79 12.98
N VAL A 419 -17.37 -5.74 12.51
CA VAL A 419 -16.06 -5.89 11.86
C VAL A 419 -15.02 -6.45 12.83
N LEU A 420 -14.91 -5.93 14.06
CA LEU A 420 -13.90 -6.41 15.01
C LEU A 420 -14.16 -7.84 15.49
N SER A 421 -15.43 -8.27 15.56
CA SER A 421 -15.78 -9.64 15.94
C SER A 421 -15.60 -10.65 14.80
N GLN A 422 -15.77 -10.22 13.54
CA GLN A 422 -15.70 -11.09 12.37
C GLN A 422 -14.41 -10.99 11.57
N VAL A 423 -13.49 -10.08 11.91
CA VAL A 423 -12.25 -9.86 11.15
C VAL A 423 -11.42 -11.13 10.95
N GLN A 424 -11.54 -12.13 11.84
CA GLN A 424 -10.90 -13.44 11.68
C GLN A 424 -11.35 -14.19 10.41
N ASN A 425 -12.51 -13.84 9.83
CA ASN A 425 -12.95 -14.31 8.52
C ASN A 425 -12.14 -13.64 7.41
N PHE A 426 -10.94 -14.16 7.16
CA PHE A 426 -10.03 -13.64 6.15
C PHE A 426 -10.69 -13.50 4.78
N SER A 427 -11.61 -14.40 4.39
CA SER A 427 -12.24 -14.35 3.06
C SER A 427 -13.06 -13.07 2.81
N GLU A 428 -13.58 -12.48 3.88
CA GLU A 428 -14.45 -11.31 3.86
C GLU A 428 -13.66 -10.02 4.11
N TYR A 429 -12.66 -10.08 5.00
CA TYR A 429 -11.87 -8.93 5.43
C TYR A 429 -10.43 -8.90 4.88
N TRP A 430 -10.11 -9.71 3.86
CA TRP A 430 -8.75 -9.77 3.26
C TRP A 430 -8.24 -8.39 2.82
N TRP A 431 -9.14 -7.51 2.37
CA TRP A 431 -8.81 -6.15 1.94
C TRP A 431 -8.31 -5.29 3.11
N LEU A 432 -8.87 -5.47 4.31
CA LEU A 432 -8.45 -4.79 5.53
C LEU A 432 -7.06 -5.26 5.93
N TYR A 433 -6.80 -6.58 5.86
CA TYR A 433 -5.48 -7.14 6.08
C TYR A 433 -4.46 -6.60 5.07
N ALA A 434 -4.79 -6.64 3.79
CA ALA A 434 -3.88 -6.19 2.74
C ALA A 434 -3.61 -4.67 2.83
N MET A 435 -4.59 -3.89 3.26
CA MET A 435 -4.43 -2.47 3.60
C MET A 435 -3.48 -2.27 4.77
N LEU A 436 -3.76 -2.91 5.90
CA LEU A 436 -2.96 -2.74 7.11
C LEU A 436 -1.52 -3.25 6.90
N PHE A 437 -1.33 -4.40 6.24
CA PHE A 437 -0.02 -5.00 6.00
C PHE A 437 0.81 -4.29 4.93
N SER A 438 0.20 -3.45 4.09
CA SER A 438 0.93 -2.63 3.10
C SER A 438 2.00 -1.75 3.76
N THR A 439 1.75 -1.31 4.99
CA THR A 439 2.66 -0.49 5.81
C THR A 439 3.86 -1.28 6.35
N VAL A 440 3.69 -2.59 6.58
CA VAL A 440 4.72 -3.52 7.12
C VAL A 440 5.58 -4.11 6.01
N LEU A 441 5.07 -4.18 4.78
CA LEU A 441 5.78 -4.82 3.68
C LEU A 441 7.15 -4.18 3.36
N PRO A 442 7.29 -2.84 3.26
CA PRO A 442 8.60 -2.22 3.01
C PRO A 442 9.61 -2.47 4.12
N THR A 443 9.18 -2.49 5.39
CA THR A 443 10.06 -2.72 6.54
C THR A 443 10.48 -4.18 6.66
N ALA A 444 9.58 -5.11 6.34
CA ALA A 444 9.91 -6.53 6.20
C ALA A 444 10.95 -6.76 5.10
N LEU A 445 10.79 -6.12 3.93
CA LEU A 445 11.78 -6.17 2.86
C LEU A 445 13.12 -5.57 3.30
N HIS A 446 13.10 -4.45 4.02
CA HIS A 446 14.32 -3.85 4.57
C HIS A 446 15.02 -4.80 5.55
N ALA A 447 14.29 -5.44 6.47
CA ALA A 447 14.84 -6.43 7.40
C ALA A 447 15.49 -7.62 6.67
N VAL A 448 14.84 -8.15 5.62
CA VAL A 448 15.41 -9.20 4.76
C VAL A 448 16.72 -8.73 4.13
N VAL A 449 16.74 -7.53 3.54
CA VAL A 449 17.96 -7.02 2.91
C VAL A 449 19.04 -6.72 3.95
N ALA A 450 18.68 -6.20 5.11
CA ALA A 450 19.58 -5.94 6.23
C ALA A 450 20.25 -7.22 6.73
N ALA A 451 19.57 -8.37 6.68
CA ALA A 451 20.16 -9.64 7.06
C ALA A 451 21.35 -10.07 6.18
N PHE A 452 21.48 -9.58 4.95
CA PHE A 452 22.71 -9.78 4.16
C PHE A 452 23.95 -9.11 4.79
N SER A 453 23.78 -8.22 5.78
CA SER A 453 24.89 -7.62 6.53
C SER A 453 25.57 -8.59 7.49
N LEU A 454 25.01 -9.79 7.70
CA LEU A 454 25.60 -10.86 8.49
C LEU A 454 27.01 -11.26 8.01
N GLN A 455 27.36 -10.97 6.75
CA GLN A 455 28.74 -11.08 6.24
C GLN A 455 29.77 -10.32 7.09
N ALA A 456 29.38 -9.20 7.68
CA ALA A 456 30.28 -8.36 8.46
C ALA A 456 30.65 -8.97 9.81
N ILE A 457 29.96 -10.02 10.25
CA ILE A 457 30.30 -10.76 11.48
C ILE A 457 31.61 -11.54 11.29
N VAL A 458 31.97 -11.87 10.05
CA VAL A 458 33.15 -12.71 9.77
C VAL A 458 34.44 -12.01 10.24
N PRO A 459 35.15 -12.58 11.24
CA PRO A 459 36.29 -11.92 11.85
C PRO A 459 37.46 -11.80 10.86
N LEU A 460 38.30 -10.79 11.07
CA LEU A 460 39.44 -10.51 10.19
C LEU A 460 40.38 -11.74 10.10
N SER A 461 40.60 -12.45 11.20
CA SER A 461 41.43 -13.67 11.23
C SER A 461 40.96 -14.75 10.25
N TRP A 462 39.64 -14.97 10.14
CA TRP A 462 39.07 -15.90 9.18
C TRP A 462 39.27 -15.42 7.74
N ARG A 463 39.08 -14.12 7.48
CA ARG A 463 39.25 -13.53 6.15
C ARG A 463 40.70 -13.54 5.69
N THR A 464 41.65 -13.29 6.58
CA THR A 464 43.09 -13.37 6.28
C THR A 464 43.51 -14.80 5.99
N ARG A 465 43.03 -15.79 6.77
CA ARG A 465 43.28 -17.21 6.46
C ARG A 465 42.66 -17.63 5.13
N LEU A 466 41.45 -17.17 4.84
CA LEU A 466 40.81 -17.41 3.54
C LEU A 466 41.64 -16.79 2.40
N LEU A 467 42.15 -15.58 2.58
CA LEU A 467 43.00 -14.91 1.60
C LEU A 467 44.28 -15.73 1.30
N GLN A 468 44.97 -16.19 2.35
CA GLN A 468 46.16 -17.04 2.22
C GLN A 468 45.87 -18.32 1.43
N GLN A 469 44.73 -18.96 1.70
CA GLN A 469 44.31 -20.17 0.98
C GLN A 469 43.92 -19.92 -0.47
N ILE A 470 43.35 -18.75 -0.76
CA ILE A 470 43.06 -18.31 -2.13
C ILE A 470 44.36 -18.03 -2.91
N GLU A 471 45.38 -17.49 -2.24
CA GLU A 471 46.70 -17.22 -2.83
C GLU A 471 47.47 -18.52 -3.09
N ALA A 472 47.41 -19.50 -2.18
CA ALA A 472 48.05 -20.81 -2.32
C ALA A 472 47.28 -21.80 -3.24
N ARG A 473 46.20 -21.37 -3.92
CA ARG A 473 45.29 -22.26 -4.66
C ARG A 473 45.97 -23.07 -5.76
N ASP A 474 47.00 -22.49 -6.39
CA ASP A 474 47.68 -23.08 -7.54
C ASP A 474 48.77 -24.07 -7.11
N GLU A 475 49.20 -23.95 -5.84
CA GLU A 475 50.24 -24.74 -5.18
C GLU A 475 49.68 -25.90 -4.35
N ASP A 476 48.46 -25.78 -3.82
CA ASP A 476 47.82 -26.79 -2.97
C ASP A 476 46.30 -26.93 -3.21
N ALA A 477 45.86 -28.10 -3.70
CA ALA A 477 44.44 -28.43 -3.92
C ALA A 477 43.62 -28.42 -2.63
N VAL A 478 44.24 -28.77 -1.50
CA VAL A 478 43.57 -28.75 -0.20
C VAL A 478 43.26 -27.31 0.20
N SER A 479 44.23 -26.40 0.06
CA SER A 479 44.03 -24.96 0.27
C SER A 479 42.94 -24.38 -0.62
N ALA A 480 42.91 -24.74 -1.92
CA ALA A 480 41.87 -24.28 -2.83
C ALA A 480 40.47 -24.78 -2.43
N SER A 481 40.36 -26.05 -2.00
CA SER A 481 39.11 -26.66 -1.55
C SER A 481 38.63 -26.05 -0.22
N LEU A 482 39.55 -25.81 0.73
CA LEU A 482 39.26 -25.14 1.98
C LEU A 482 38.86 -23.68 1.79
N ALA A 483 39.46 -22.98 0.83
CA ALA A 483 39.06 -21.63 0.47
C ALA A 483 37.62 -21.60 -0.06
N ALA A 484 37.27 -22.54 -0.94
CA ALA A 484 35.91 -22.66 -1.45
C ALA A 484 34.89 -23.03 -0.37
N LEU A 485 35.25 -23.95 0.53
CA LEU A 485 34.43 -24.32 1.68
C LEU A 485 34.14 -23.11 2.58
N LYS A 486 35.17 -22.39 3.00
CA LYS A 486 35.04 -21.22 3.88
C LYS A 486 34.28 -20.08 3.23
N LEU A 487 34.58 -19.77 1.96
CA LEU A 487 33.86 -18.74 1.21
C LEU A 487 32.40 -19.14 1.00
N GLY A 488 32.15 -20.41 0.66
CA GLY A 488 30.82 -20.98 0.54
C GLY A 488 30.02 -20.89 1.84
N LEU A 489 30.65 -21.16 2.99
CA LEU A 489 30.02 -21.01 4.31
C LEU A 489 29.71 -19.55 4.64
N ILE A 490 30.63 -18.62 4.34
CA ILE A 490 30.40 -17.18 4.52
C ILE A 490 29.22 -16.71 3.65
N TRP A 491 29.12 -17.18 2.42
CA TRP A 491 28.00 -16.85 1.54
C TRP A 491 26.71 -17.53 1.96
N PHE A 492 26.76 -18.79 2.41
CA PHE A 492 25.60 -19.49 2.95
C PHE A 492 24.99 -18.73 4.14
N TRP A 493 25.85 -18.32 5.09
CA TRP A 493 25.46 -17.52 6.24
C TRP A 493 24.83 -16.17 5.86
N ALA A 494 25.29 -15.60 4.76
CA ALA A 494 24.83 -14.30 4.31
C ALA A 494 23.56 -14.34 3.47
N LEU A 495 23.45 -15.32 2.59
CA LEU A 495 22.51 -15.34 1.47
C LEU A 495 21.30 -16.24 1.79
N PRO A 496 21.42 -17.59 1.84
CA PRO A 496 20.36 -18.48 2.26
C PRO A 496 19.91 -18.32 3.72
N MET A 497 20.84 -18.14 4.66
CA MET A 497 20.51 -18.25 6.09
C MET A 497 19.45 -17.25 6.55
N PRO A 498 19.45 -15.97 6.13
CA PRO A 498 18.34 -15.06 6.41
C PRO A 498 16.96 -15.61 6.03
N PHE A 499 16.83 -16.21 4.84
CA PHE A 499 15.56 -16.77 4.40
C PHE A 499 15.17 -18.01 5.19
N ILE A 500 16.15 -18.84 5.55
CA ILE A 500 15.93 -20.03 6.40
C ILE A 500 15.49 -19.60 7.80
N LEU A 501 16.14 -18.58 8.39
CA LEU A 501 15.77 -18.04 9.70
C LEU A 501 14.39 -17.40 9.68
N ILE A 502 14.09 -16.60 8.66
CA ILE A 502 12.77 -15.96 8.52
C ILE A 502 11.70 -17.02 8.28
N GLY A 503 11.93 -17.96 7.35
CA GLY A 503 10.99 -19.04 7.07
C GLY A 503 10.75 -19.94 8.28
N GLY A 504 11.81 -20.29 9.01
CA GLY A 504 11.74 -21.01 10.27
C GLY A 504 10.99 -20.22 11.35
N ALA A 505 11.31 -18.93 11.51
CA ALA A 505 10.59 -18.04 12.42
C ALA A 505 9.11 -17.96 12.07
N CYS A 506 8.74 -17.80 10.79
CA CYS A 506 7.35 -17.81 10.33
C CYS A 506 6.66 -19.15 10.61
N TYR A 507 7.36 -20.27 10.39
CA TYR A 507 6.84 -21.61 10.65
C TYR A 507 6.52 -21.81 12.13
N TYR A 508 7.46 -21.48 13.03
CA TYR A 508 7.24 -21.57 14.48
C TYR A 508 6.27 -20.50 14.99
N ALA A 509 6.32 -19.30 14.42
CA ALA A 509 5.41 -18.21 14.75
C ALA A 509 3.97 -18.52 14.33
N ARG A 510 3.71 -19.48 13.44
CA ARG A 510 2.34 -19.83 13.03
C ARG A 510 1.41 -20.13 14.21
N GLY A 511 1.93 -20.78 15.27
CA GLY A 511 1.18 -21.00 16.51
C GLY A 511 0.98 -19.75 17.37
N TRP A 512 1.84 -18.75 17.21
CA TRP A 512 1.79 -17.46 17.93
C TRP A 512 1.02 -16.37 17.17
N LEU A 513 0.87 -16.50 15.85
CA LEU A 513 0.19 -15.51 15.01
C LEU A 513 -1.27 -15.34 15.42
N ALA A 514 -1.98 -16.43 15.74
CA ALA A 514 -3.36 -16.35 16.22
C ALA A 514 -3.46 -15.60 17.56
N PRO A 515 -2.75 -15.99 18.63
CA PRO A 515 -2.73 -15.23 19.90
C PRO A 515 -2.27 -13.78 19.77
N LEU A 516 -1.31 -13.49 18.88
CA LEU A 516 -0.86 -12.12 18.62
C LEU A 516 -1.95 -11.30 17.92
N GLY A 517 -2.64 -11.90 16.94
CA GLY A 517 -3.80 -11.32 16.30
C GLY A 517 -4.94 -11.05 17.28
N GLU A 518 -5.26 -12.02 18.14
CA GLU A 518 -6.26 -11.85 19.21
C GLU A 518 -5.88 -10.71 20.17
N ARG A 519 -4.62 -10.63 20.58
CA ARG A 519 -4.14 -9.51 21.41
C ARG A 519 -4.26 -8.17 20.68
N TYR A 520 -3.85 -8.10 19.43
CA TYR A 520 -4.01 -6.91 18.60
C TYR A 520 -5.49 -6.48 18.54
N LEU A 521 -6.41 -7.40 18.25
CA LEU A 521 -7.85 -7.12 18.20
C LEU A 521 -8.40 -6.73 19.57
N SER A 522 -7.94 -7.34 20.66
CA SER A 522 -8.35 -6.96 22.01
C SER A 522 -7.96 -5.52 22.35
N ILE A 523 -6.81 -5.03 21.87
CA ILE A 523 -6.40 -3.63 22.05
C ILE A 523 -7.30 -2.69 21.23
N LEU A 524 -7.66 -3.07 19.99
CA LEU A 524 -8.59 -2.29 19.18
C LEU A 524 -10.00 -2.26 19.79
N TYR A 525 -10.47 -3.39 20.30
CA TYR A 525 -11.75 -3.51 21.01
C TYR A 525 -11.74 -2.66 22.29
N TRP A 526 -10.65 -2.72 23.06
CA TRP A 526 -10.48 -1.86 24.22
C TRP A 526 -10.53 -0.38 23.83
N ALA A 527 -9.78 0.04 22.80
CA ALA A 527 -9.80 1.42 22.31
C ALA A 527 -11.20 1.87 21.86
N ALA A 528 -11.94 1.00 21.15
CA ALA A 528 -13.31 1.25 20.70
C ALA A 528 -14.30 1.40 21.88
N SER A 529 -14.20 0.54 22.90
CA SER A 529 -15.06 0.62 24.09
C SER A 529 -14.79 1.85 24.94
N GLN A 530 -13.52 2.31 25.05
CA GLN A 530 -13.20 3.54 25.78
C GLN A 530 -13.84 4.80 25.20
N ILE A 531 -14.15 4.79 23.90
CA ILE A 531 -14.79 5.91 23.20
C ILE A 531 -16.29 5.70 22.98
N GLY A 532 -16.87 4.63 23.55
CA GLY A 532 -18.30 4.31 23.43
C GLY A 532 -18.74 3.90 22.03
N ALA A 533 -17.80 3.42 21.20
CA ALA A 533 -18.10 2.96 19.84
C ALA A 533 -18.69 1.55 19.78
N ILE A 534 -18.52 0.77 20.85
CA ILE A 534 -19.02 -0.60 21.05
C ILE A 534 -19.34 -0.85 22.52
#